data_AF-A0A2I0IPZ9-F1
#
_entry.id   AF-A0A2I0IPZ9-F1
#
_cell.length_a   1.000
_cell.length_b   1.000
_cell.length_c   1.000
_cell.angle_alpha   90.00
_cell.angle_beta   90.00
_cell.angle_gamma   90.00
#
_symmetry.space_group_name_H-M   'P 1'
#
loop_
_entity.id
_entity.type
_entity.pdbx_description
1 polymer ?
#
loop_
_entity_poly.entity_id
_entity_poly.type
_entity_poly.pdbx_seq_one_letter_code
_entity_poly.pdbx_strand_id
1 'polypeptide(L)'
;MPENEVIMAQHRHCLETVFQCIEDFNTEDEELVTNALETVVNLAPFLDLRIFSSNKPSYIKITEKRAVQAIMGMLGSAVKAWHCAAAEFIGRLIINPDNEPFLLPFVPQIHKRLIDLLSFPAYDAQAAAVGALYNLAEVNMDCKLKLAGERWAIDRLIKVIRVPHPVPEICRKAAMILESLVAEPQNRPLLLAYENTFADIVFMDTRHSDFFARILYELTARPNNKMVSARGIWGM
;
A
#
# COMPACT_ATOMS: atom_id res chain seq x y z
N MET A 1 -11.49 6.44 21.54
CA MET A 1 -11.48 5.66 22.81
C MET A 1 -11.30 4.22 22.37
N PRO A 2 -10.17 3.55 22.70
CA PRO A 2 -9.81 2.27 22.08
C PRO A 2 -10.91 1.19 22.15
N GLU A 3 -11.69 1.17 23.24
CA GLU A 3 -12.80 0.23 23.42
C GLU A 3 -13.96 0.48 22.43
N ASN A 4 -14.25 1.74 22.10
CA ASN A 4 -15.31 2.08 21.16
C ASN A 4 -14.99 1.60 19.75
N GLU A 5 -13.72 1.72 19.32
CA GLU A 5 -13.29 1.33 17.98
C GLU A 5 -13.47 -0.19 17.77
N VAL A 6 -13.13 -1.00 18.78
CA VAL A 6 -13.36 -2.45 18.74
C VAL A 6 -14.84 -2.78 18.63
N ILE A 7 -15.69 -2.15 19.45
CA ILE A 7 -17.14 -2.40 19.45
C ILE A 7 -17.76 -2.01 18.11
N MET A 8 -17.40 -0.83 17.58
CA MET A 8 -17.92 -0.33 16.31
C MET A 8 -17.46 -1.19 15.13
N ALA A 9 -16.19 -1.59 15.09
CA ALA A 9 -15.64 -2.47 14.05
C ALA A 9 -16.26 -3.88 14.05
N GLN A 10 -16.90 -4.29 15.14
CA GLN A 10 -17.64 -5.54 15.24
C GLN A 10 -19.14 -5.39 15.00
N HIS A 11 -19.65 -4.17 14.79
CA HIS A 11 -21.07 -3.90 14.62
C HIS A 11 -21.45 -3.82 13.13
N ARG A 12 -21.89 -4.95 12.56
CA ARG A 12 -22.17 -5.09 11.11
C ARG A 12 -23.05 -3.96 10.57
N HIS A 13 -24.19 -3.69 11.21
CA HIS A 13 -25.10 -2.65 10.72
C HIS A 13 -24.46 -1.25 10.74
N CYS A 14 -23.59 -0.97 11.72
CA CYS A 14 -22.91 0.33 11.81
C CYS A 14 -21.96 0.49 10.61
N LEU A 15 -21.16 -0.55 10.34
CA LEU A 15 -20.27 -0.55 9.18
C LEU A 15 -21.04 -0.52 7.86
N GLU A 16 -22.15 -1.26 7.73
CA GLU A 16 -22.99 -1.22 6.54
C GLU A 16 -23.49 0.20 6.24
N THR A 17 -23.93 0.94 7.27
CA THR A 17 -24.38 2.34 7.12
C THR A 17 -23.22 3.24 6.69
N VAL A 18 -22.07 3.12 7.33
CA VAL A 18 -20.90 3.94 7.02
C VAL A 18 -20.38 3.66 5.60
N PHE A 19 -20.29 2.40 5.19
CA PHE A 19 -19.85 2.04 3.84
C PHE A 19 -20.87 2.40 2.76
N GLN A 20 -22.17 2.37 3.05
CA GLN A 20 -23.18 2.86 2.10
C GLN A 20 -23.03 4.36 1.87
N CYS A 21 -22.80 5.15 2.93
CA CYS A 21 -22.51 6.58 2.80
C CYS A 21 -21.26 6.85 1.94
N ILE A 22 -20.21 6.06 2.13
CA ILE A 22 -18.99 6.16 1.30
C ILE A 22 -19.26 5.76 -0.16
N GLU A 23 -20.07 4.73 -0.41
CA GLU A 23 -20.44 4.29 -1.76
C GLU A 23 -21.26 5.36 -2.50
N ASP A 24 -22.14 6.07 -1.78
CA ASP A 24 -23.07 7.08 -2.31
C ASP A 24 -22.47 8.50 -2.33
N PHE A 25 -21.15 8.64 -2.27
CA PHE A 25 -20.45 9.92 -2.14
C PHE A 25 -20.78 10.99 -3.19
N ASN A 26 -21.34 10.60 -4.35
CA ASN A 26 -21.73 11.55 -5.40
C ASN A 26 -23.08 12.23 -5.12
N THR A 27 -23.88 11.64 -4.24
CA THR A 27 -25.23 12.12 -3.89
C THR A 27 -25.36 12.51 -2.43
N GLU A 28 -24.47 12.01 -1.58
CA GLU A 28 -24.40 12.34 -0.15
C GLU A 28 -23.75 13.70 0.12
N ASP A 29 -24.00 14.22 1.32
CA ASP A 29 -23.37 15.43 1.82
C ASP A 29 -21.86 15.25 2.05
N GLU A 30 -21.05 16.27 1.66
CA GLU A 30 -19.59 16.19 1.71
C GLU A 30 -19.05 15.99 3.13
N GLU A 31 -19.67 16.65 4.12
CA GLU A 31 -19.29 16.53 5.53
C GLU A 31 -19.64 15.13 6.04
N LEU A 32 -20.79 14.60 5.65
CA LEU A 32 -21.21 13.25 6.01
C LEU A 32 -20.25 12.18 5.45
N VAL A 33 -19.88 12.28 4.17
CA VAL A 33 -18.91 11.38 3.53
C VAL A 33 -17.54 11.47 4.20
N THR A 34 -17.10 12.69 4.52
CA THR A 34 -15.83 12.92 5.22
C THR A 34 -15.82 12.26 6.59
N ASN A 35 -16.88 12.47 7.38
CA ASN A 35 -17.04 11.84 8.70
C ASN A 35 -17.11 10.31 8.61
N ALA A 36 -17.80 9.77 7.60
CA ALA A 36 -17.87 8.34 7.36
C ALA A 36 -16.49 7.75 7.04
N LEU A 37 -15.71 8.45 6.20
CA LEU A 37 -14.38 8.01 5.82
C LEU A 37 -13.37 8.09 6.98
N GLU A 38 -13.38 9.18 7.75
CA GLU A 38 -12.58 9.30 8.97
C GLU A 38 -12.94 8.21 10.00
N THR A 39 -14.23 7.89 10.11
CA THR A 39 -14.69 6.79 10.96
C THR A 39 -14.06 5.48 10.54
N VAL A 40 -14.13 5.08 9.26
CA VAL A 40 -13.52 3.80 8.84
C VAL A 40 -11.99 3.81 8.96
N VAL A 41 -11.30 4.94 8.74
CA VAL A 41 -9.85 5.07 8.98
C VAL A 41 -9.47 4.76 10.42
N ASN A 42 -10.27 5.23 11.37
CA ASN A 42 -10.06 4.96 12.79
C ASN A 42 -10.38 3.50 13.16
N LEU A 43 -11.39 2.89 12.52
CA LEU A 43 -11.76 1.50 12.75
C LEU A 43 -10.86 0.48 12.04
N ALA A 44 -10.07 0.93 11.05
CA ALA A 44 -9.28 0.07 10.16
C ALA A 44 -8.44 -1.02 10.86
N PRO A 45 -7.73 -0.74 11.98
CA PRO A 45 -6.93 -1.75 12.66
C PRO A 45 -7.74 -2.93 13.22
N PHE A 46 -9.05 -2.75 13.44
CA PHE A 46 -9.94 -3.75 14.02
C PHE A 46 -10.95 -4.30 13.02
N LEU A 47 -10.97 -3.76 11.81
CA LEU A 47 -11.94 -4.13 10.79
C LEU A 47 -11.51 -5.41 10.06
N ASP A 48 -12.39 -6.41 10.11
CA ASP A 48 -12.34 -7.60 9.25
C ASP A 48 -13.50 -7.53 8.26
N LEU A 49 -13.18 -7.48 6.97
CA LEU A 49 -14.16 -7.36 5.89
C LEU A 49 -15.17 -8.52 5.89
N ARG A 50 -14.82 -9.70 6.42
CA ARG A 50 -15.75 -10.85 6.54
C ARG A 50 -16.99 -10.54 7.39
N ILE A 51 -17.00 -9.44 8.13
CA ILE A 51 -18.21 -8.97 8.81
C ILE A 51 -19.40 -8.78 7.84
N PHE A 52 -19.13 -8.42 6.59
CA PHE A 52 -20.14 -8.24 5.54
C PHE A 52 -20.70 -9.54 4.96
N SER A 53 -20.06 -10.70 5.20
CA SER A 53 -20.62 -12.02 4.89
C SER A 53 -20.97 -12.86 6.13
N SER A 54 -20.83 -12.27 7.33
CA SER A 54 -21.13 -12.96 8.58
C SER A 54 -22.60 -13.35 8.72
N ASN A 55 -22.90 -14.17 9.73
CA ASN A 55 -24.29 -14.54 10.09
C ASN A 55 -25.03 -13.43 10.87
N LYS A 56 -24.40 -12.28 11.14
CA LYS A 56 -25.03 -11.16 11.84
C LYS A 56 -26.15 -10.55 10.96
N PRO A 57 -27.24 -10.02 11.55
CA PRO A 57 -28.29 -9.36 10.79
C PRO A 57 -27.74 -8.29 9.84
N SER A 58 -28.18 -8.34 8.58
CA SER A 58 -27.87 -7.36 7.54
C SER A 58 -29.10 -6.56 7.18
N TYR A 59 -28.96 -5.26 7.02
CA TYR A 59 -30.07 -4.36 6.72
C TYR A 59 -29.87 -3.62 5.39
N ILE A 60 -28.61 -3.37 4.97
CA ILE A 60 -28.28 -2.59 3.77
C ILE A 60 -27.64 -3.46 2.66
N LYS A 61 -27.20 -4.68 2.99
CA LYS A 61 -26.58 -5.65 2.06
C LYS A 61 -25.27 -5.16 1.40
N ILE A 62 -24.42 -4.46 2.15
CA ILE A 62 -23.01 -4.28 1.75
C ILE A 62 -22.32 -5.65 1.76
N THR A 63 -21.56 -5.94 0.71
CA THR A 63 -20.68 -7.11 0.60
C THR A 63 -19.23 -6.68 0.71
N GLU A 64 -18.31 -7.62 0.95
CA GLU A 64 -16.86 -7.33 1.01
C GLU A 64 -16.38 -6.68 -0.28
N LYS A 65 -16.86 -7.18 -1.43
CA LYS A 65 -16.52 -6.62 -2.73
C LYS A 65 -17.02 -5.18 -2.88
N ARG A 66 -18.27 -4.89 -2.46
CA ARG A 66 -18.82 -3.53 -2.50
C ARG A 66 -18.07 -2.59 -1.56
N ALA A 67 -17.72 -3.07 -0.37
CA ALA A 67 -16.92 -2.32 0.60
C ALA A 67 -15.57 -1.90 -0.01
N VAL A 68 -14.83 -2.84 -0.62
CA VAL A 68 -13.56 -2.51 -1.29
C VAL A 68 -13.78 -1.56 -2.48
N GLN A 69 -14.83 -1.76 -3.28
CA GLN A 69 -15.14 -0.87 -4.41
C GLN A 69 -15.47 0.57 -3.98
N ALA A 70 -16.18 0.76 -2.88
CA ALA A 70 -16.48 2.09 -2.32
C ALA A 70 -15.16 2.83 -1.96
N ILE A 71 -14.22 2.13 -1.33
CA ILE A 71 -12.90 2.69 -1.00
C ILE A 71 -12.07 2.97 -2.25
N MET A 72 -12.14 2.11 -3.27
CA MET A 72 -11.49 2.39 -4.56
C MET A 72 -12.08 3.65 -5.22
N GLY A 73 -13.38 3.89 -5.08
CA GLY A 73 -14.03 5.14 -5.46
C GLY A 73 -13.42 6.34 -4.74
N MET A 74 -13.25 6.26 -3.42
CA MET A 74 -12.64 7.32 -2.61
C MET A 74 -11.17 7.57 -2.99
N LEU A 75 -10.41 6.51 -3.23
CA LEU A 75 -9.02 6.60 -3.66
C LEU A 75 -8.89 7.30 -5.03
N GLY A 76 -9.89 7.12 -5.90
CA GLY A 76 -10.01 7.81 -7.18
C GLY A 76 -10.57 9.23 -7.13
N SER A 77 -11.01 9.71 -5.96
CA SER A 77 -11.67 11.01 -5.82
C SER A 77 -10.76 12.19 -6.15
N ALA A 78 -11.38 13.25 -6.68
CA ALA A 78 -10.78 14.57 -6.85
C ALA A 78 -10.65 15.33 -5.52
N VAL A 79 -11.44 14.97 -4.50
CA VAL A 79 -11.38 15.57 -3.17
C VAL A 79 -10.12 15.06 -2.47
N LYS A 80 -9.21 15.99 -2.17
CA LYS A 80 -7.90 15.66 -1.58
C LYS A 80 -8.04 14.88 -0.28
N ALA A 81 -8.90 15.34 0.63
CA ALA A 81 -9.11 14.68 1.92
C ALA A 81 -9.54 13.22 1.74
N TRP A 82 -10.42 12.94 0.78
CA TRP A 82 -10.97 11.61 0.56
C TRP A 82 -9.95 10.63 -0.01
N HIS A 83 -9.18 11.00 -1.03
CA HIS A 83 -8.17 10.07 -1.53
C HIS A 83 -7.02 9.85 -0.55
N CYS A 84 -6.73 10.82 0.33
CA CYS A 84 -5.71 10.67 1.38
C CYS A 84 -6.19 9.67 2.43
N ALA A 85 -7.41 9.87 2.93
CA ALA A 85 -8.01 8.98 3.92
C ALA A 85 -8.25 7.57 3.36
N ALA A 86 -8.63 7.44 2.08
CA ALA A 86 -8.74 6.13 1.43
C ALA A 86 -7.38 5.41 1.30
N ALA A 87 -6.32 6.14 0.94
CA ALA A 87 -4.97 5.58 0.90
C ALA A 87 -4.53 5.08 2.28
N GLU A 88 -4.73 5.91 3.32
CA GLU A 88 -4.45 5.53 4.70
C GLU A 88 -5.28 4.31 5.15
N PHE A 89 -6.59 4.32 4.85
CA PHE A 89 -7.48 3.21 5.17
C PHE A 89 -7.01 1.90 4.56
N ILE A 90 -6.69 1.88 3.26
CA ILE A 90 -6.15 0.69 2.58
C ILE A 90 -4.86 0.22 3.25
N GLY A 91 -3.95 1.16 3.53
CA GLY A 91 -2.67 0.85 4.18
C GLY A 91 -2.84 0.22 5.56
N ARG A 92 -3.84 0.65 6.34
CA ARG A 92 -4.14 0.05 7.65
C ARG A 92 -4.88 -1.28 7.52
N LEU A 93 -5.80 -1.37 6.56
CA LEU A 93 -6.67 -2.54 6.38
C LEU A 93 -5.90 -3.79 5.93
N ILE A 94 -4.88 -3.61 5.08
CA ILE A 94 -4.05 -4.71 4.57
C ILE A 94 -3.14 -5.33 5.64
N ILE A 95 -2.93 -4.66 6.78
CA ILE A 95 -2.15 -5.22 7.91
C ILE A 95 -2.84 -6.47 8.48
N ASN A 96 -4.18 -6.54 8.40
CA ASN A 96 -4.92 -7.72 8.80
C ASN A 96 -4.90 -8.76 7.67
N PRO A 97 -4.28 -9.94 7.86
CA PRO A 97 -4.16 -10.96 6.82
C PRO A 97 -5.52 -11.52 6.37
N ASP A 98 -6.55 -11.46 7.22
CA ASP A 98 -7.90 -11.86 6.85
C ASP A 98 -8.53 -10.95 5.78
N ASN A 99 -8.02 -9.72 5.62
CA ASN A 99 -8.47 -8.78 4.59
C ASN A 99 -7.75 -8.96 3.25
N GLU A 100 -6.59 -9.62 3.22
CA GLU A 100 -5.78 -9.78 1.99
C GLU A 100 -6.57 -10.38 0.82
N PRO A 101 -7.37 -11.46 0.96
CA PRO A 101 -8.08 -12.07 -0.17
C PRO A 101 -9.03 -11.09 -0.88
N PHE A 102 -9.52 -10.07 -0.17
CA PHE A 102 -10.43 -9.06 -0.71
C PHE A 102 -9.69 -7.89 -1.37
N LEU A 103 -8.48 -7.56 -0.88
CA LEU A 103 -7.68 -6.42 -1.37
C LEU A 103 -6.73 -6.81 -2.50
N LEU A 104 -6.13 -8.00 -2.46
CA LEU A 104 -5.17 -8.49 -3.45
C LEU A 104 -5.66 -8.41 -4.91
N PRO A 105 -6.94 -8.69 -5.24
CA PRO A 105 -7.45 -8.52 -6.60
C PRO A 105 -7.37 -7.08 -7.13
N PHE A 106 -7.34 -6.09 -6.25
CA PHE A 106 -7.32 -4.66 -6.60
C PHE A 106 -5.91 -4.04 -6.54
N VAL A 107 -4.89 -4.78 -6.09
CA VAL A 107 -3.51 -4.29 -5.90
C VAL A 107 -2.95 -3.53 -7.11
N PRO A 108 -3.10 -3.97 -8.37
CA PRO A 108 -2.62 -3.19 -9.52
C PRO A 108 -3.24 -1.79 -9.61
N GLN A 109 -4.53 -1.67 -9.32
CA GLN A 109 -5.26 -0.39 -9.35
C GLN A 109 -4.87 0.49 -8.16
N ILE A 110 -4.70 -0.13 -6.99
CA ILE A 110 -4.23 0.53 -5.77
C ILE A 110 -2.83 1.09 -5.99
N HIS A 111 -1.87 0.28 -6.43
CA HIS A 111 -0.49 0.71 -6.69
C HIS A 111 -0.44 1.88 -7.66
N LYS A 112 -1.08 1.77 -8.82
CA LYS A 112 -1.15 2.87 -9.80
C LYS A 112 -1.58 4.18 -9.13
N ARG A 113 -2.66 4.14 -8.35
CA ARG A 113 -3.21 5.34 -7.72
C ARG A 113 -2.35 5.87 -6.57
N LEU A 114 -1.78 5.00 -5.72
CA LEU A 114 -0.86 5.41 -4.66
C LEU A 114 0.42 6.03 -5.24
N ILE A 115 0.95 5.46 -6.33
CA ILE A 115 2.09 6.01 -7.06
C ILE A 115 1.76 7.39 -7.64
N ASP A 116 0.55 7.64 -8.13
CA ASP A 116 0.08 8.98 -8.53
C ASP A 116 0.07 9.98 -7.37
N LEU A 117 -0.37 9.55 -6.18
CA LEU A 117 -0.40 10.39 -4.98
C LEU A 117 1.01 10.80 -4.51
N LEU A 118 2.06 10.01 -4.76
CA LEU A 118 3.44 10.40 -4.45
C LEU A 118 3.88 11.69 -5.17
N SER A 119 3.28 11.98 -6.33
CA SER A 119 3.59 13.19 -7.11
C SER A 119 2.72 14.39 -6.74
N PHE A 120 1.73 14.21 -5.87
CA PHE A 120 0.87 15.30 -5.43
C PHE A 120 1.65 16.23 -4.49
N PRO A 121 1.57 17.57 -4.64
CA PRO A 121 2.27 18.52 -3.79
C PRO A 121 1.55 18.67 -2.44
N ALA A 122 1.33 17.55 -1.76
CA ALA A 122 0.65 17.48 -0.48
C ALA A 122 1.31 16.42 0.40
N TYR A 123 1.89 16.87 1.50
CA TYR A 123 2.60 16.01 2.44
C TYR A 123 1.71 14.90 2.99
N ASP A 124 0.48 15.19 3.40
CA ASP A 124 -0.43 14.16 3.93
C ASP A 124 -0.75 13.08 2.89
N ALA A 125 -0.93 13.46 1.62
CA ALA A 125 -1.17 12.52 0.52
C ALA A 125 0.04 11.61 0.28
N GLN A 126 1.24 12.20 0.29
CA GLN A 126 2.49 11.44 0.17
C GLN A 126 2.68 10.50 1.36
N ALA A 127 2.43 10.96 2.57
CA ALA A 127 2.55 10.16 3.79
C ALA A 127 1.60 8.96 3.78
N ALA A 128 0.32 9.18 3.45
CA ALA A 128 -0.68 8.12 3.32
C ALA A 128 -0.29 7.12 2.23
N ALA A 129 0.14 7.61 1.05
CA ALA A 129 0.54 6.77 -0.06
C ALA A 129 1.78 5.92 0.24
N VAL A 130 2.84 6.50 0.79
CA VAL A 130 4.04 5.76 1.20
C VAL A 130 3.70 4.75 2.28
N GLY A 131 2.88 5.12 3.26
CA GLY A 131 2.44 4.19 4.32
C GLY A 131 1.71 2.98 3.76
N ALA A 132 0.78 3.20 2.83
CA ALA A 132 0.03 2.12 2.19
C ALA A 132 0.92 1.25 1.29
N LEU A 133 1.79 1.85 0.49
CA LEU A 133 2.75 1.12 -0.35
C LEU A 133 3.72 0.28 0.46
N TYR A 134 4.20 0.79 1.59
CA TYR A 134 5.06 0.06 2.51
C TYR A 134 4.35 -1.20 3.03
N ASN A 135 3.12 -1.06 3.54
CA ASN A 135 2.39 -2.20 4.07
C ASN A 135 2.02 -3.22 2.98
N LEU A 136 1.61 -2.76 1.79
CA LEU A 136 1.34 -3.62 0.63
C LEU A 136 2.57 -4.41 0.17
N ALA A 137 3.74 -3.78 0.14
CA ALA A 137 4.99 -4.43 -0.27
C ALA A 137 5.42 -5.55 0.70
N GLU A 138 5.01 -5.49 1.97
CA GLU A 138 5.33 -6.50 2.97
C GLU A 138 4.38 -7.71 2.97
N VAL A 139 3.24 -7.64 2.25
CA VAL A 139 2.24 -8.73 2.22
C VAL A 139 2.82 -9.99 1.57
N ASN A 140 3.26 -9.89 0.33
CA ASN A 140 3.80 -11.02 -0.42
C ASN A 140 4.67 -10.59 -1.61
N MET A 141 5.37 -11.56 -2.18
CA MET A 141 6.22 -11.37 -3.37
C MET A 141 5.46 -10.75 -4.54
N ASP A 142 4.23 -11.19 -4.81
CA ASP A 142 3.43 -10.70 -5.95
C ASP A 142 3.14 -9.19 -5.85
N CYS A 143 2.88 -8.67 -4.65
CA CYS A 143 2.74 -7.23 -4.42
C CYS A 143 4.04 -6.48 -4.76
N LYS A 144 5.20 -6.99 -4.34
CA LYS A 144 6.50 -6.38 -4.67
C LYS A 144 6.77 -6.38 -6.18
N LEU A 145 6.50 -7.49 -6.87
CA LEU A 145 6.68 -7.58 -8.33
C LEU A 145 5.79 -6.58 -9.06
N LYS A 146 4.51 -6.51 -8.67
CA LYS A 146 3.55 -5.56 -9.24
C LYS A 146 3.94 -4.11 -8.96
N LEU A 147 4.45 -3.81 -7.78
CA LEU A 147 4.90 -2.46 -7.41
C LEU A 147 6.14 -2.04 -8.20
N ALA A 148 7.15 -2.89 -8.29
CA ALA A 148 8.37 -2.60 -9.06
C ALA A 148 8.08 -2.46 -10.57
N GLY A 149 7.11 -3.21 -11.09
CA GLY A 149 6.65 -3.11 -12.46
C GLY A 149 5.70 -1.94 -12.74
N GLU A 150 5.21 -1.24 -11.72
CA GLU A 150 4.32 -0.09 -11.90
C GLU A 150 5.09 1.11 -12.43
N ARG A 151 4.49 1.80 -13.40
CA ARG A 151 5.18 2.90 -14.10
C ARG A 151 5.49 4.02 -13.12
N TRP A 152 6.73 4.52 -13.16
CA TRP A 152 7.23 5.59 -12.30
C TRP A 152 7.34 5.26 -10.81
N ALA A 153 7.10 4.00 -10.39
CA ALA A 153 7.11 3.66 -8.98
C ALA A 153 8.47 3.95 -8.33
N ILE A 154 9.54 3.44 -8.95
CA ILE A 154 10.91 3.62 -8.48
C ILE A 154 11.31 5.10 -8.52
N ASP A 155 11.08 5.80 -9.65
CA ASP A 155 11.37 7.24 -9.79
C ASP A 155 10.72 8.09 -8.69
N ARG A 156 9.45 7.84 -8.40
CA ARG A 156 8.67 8.65 -7.45
C ARG A 156 9.06 8.33 -6.01
N LEU A 157 9.39 7.08 -5.69
CA LEU A 157 9.97 6.72 -4.38
C LEU A 157 11.33 7.40 -4.18
N ILE A 158 12.20 7.38 -5.19
CA ILE A 158 13.48 8.10 -5.17
C ILE A 158 13.24 9.61 -4.97
N LYS A 159 12.25 10.19 -5.65
CA LYS A 159 11.91 11.62 -5.50
C LYS A 159 11.51 11.98 -4.07
N VAL A 160 10.71 11.14 -3.39
CA VAL A 160 10.32 11.34 -1.98
C VAL A 160 11.54 11.33 -1.04
N ILE A 161 12.58 10.57 -1.38
CA ILE A 161 13.81 10.49 -0.60
C ILE A 161 14.71 11.71 -0.88
N ARG A 162 14.87 12.10 -2.15
CA ARG A 162 15.74 13.21 -2.56
C ARG A 162 15.16 14.59 -2.26
N VAL A 163 13.84 14.74 -2.31
CA VAL A 163 13.11 15.94 -1.90
C VAL A 163 12.38 15.57 -0.60
N PRO A 164 13.08 15.62 0.54
CA PRO A 164 12.63 14.95 1.75
C PRO A 164 11.33 15.54 2.26
N HIS A 165 10.44 14.64 2.65
CA HIS A 165 9.21 14.94 3.37
C HIS A 165 9.55 15.53 4.76
N PRO A 166 8.75 16.47 5.31
CA PRO A 166 8.99 17.05 6.64
C PRO A 166 8.98 16.02 7.78
N VAL A 167 8.29 14.90 7.57
CA VAL A 167 8.28 13.74 8.47
C VAL A 167 9.34 12.72 8.01
N PRO A 168 10.47 12.54 8.73
CA PRO A 168 11.58 11.68 8.29
C PRO A 168 11.20 10.22 8.09
N GLU A 169 10.23 9.74 8.86
CA GLU A 169 9.72 8.36 8.78
C GLU A 169 9.16 8.02 7.39
N ILE A 170 8.63 9.01 6.67
CA ILE A 170 8.10 8.81 5.31
C ILE A 170 9.25 8.52 4.33
N CYS A 171 10.36 9.28 4.40
CA CYS A 171 11.54 8.99 3.59
C CYS A 171 12.17 7.65 3.96
N ARG A 172 12.21 7.31 5.26
CA ARG A 172 12.68 6.00 5.74
C ARG A 172 11.86 4.85 5.16
N LYS A 173 10.53 4.93 5.22
CA LYS A 173 9.63 3.93 4.62
C LYS A 173 9.82 3.82 3.11
N ALA A 174 9.97 4.95 2.40
CA ALA A 174 10.25 4.93 0.97
C ALA A 174 11.56 4.19 0.64
N ALA A 175 12.62 4.39 1.43
CA ALA A 175 13.88 3.66 1.29
C ALA A 175 13.72 2.16 1.59
N MET A 176 12.95 1.80 2.62
CA MET A 176 12.64 0.40 2.95
C MET A 176 11.83 -0.29 1.84
N ILE A 177 10.90 0.41 1.19
CA ILE A 177 10.19 -0.13 0.02
C ILE A 177 11.21 -0.47 -1.07
N LEU A 178 12.10 0.46 -1.43
CA LEU A 178 13.12 0.19 -2.45
C LEU A 178 14.04 -0.99 -2.07
N GLU A 179 14.44 -1.06 -0.80
CA GLU A 179 15.23 -2.20 -0.29
C GLU A 179 14.47 -3.52 -0.44
N SER A 180 13.19 -3.57 -0.02
CA SER A 180 12.39 -4.79 -0.10
C SER A 180 12.09 -5.20 -1.54
N LEU A 181 11.99 -4.24 -2.47
CA LEU A 181 11.85 -4.51 -3.90
C LEU A 181 13.11 -5.13 -4.51
N VAL A 182 14.31 -4.65 -4.16
CA VAL A 182 15.59 -5.20 -4.66
C VAL A 182 15.85 -6.63 -4.15
N ALA A 183 15.36 -6.93 -2.94
CA ALA A 183 15.49 -8.26 -2.35
C ALA A 183 14.86 -9.35 -3.23
N GLU A 184 13.85 -9.01 -4.05
CA GLU A 184 13.23 -9.94 -5.01
C GLU A 184 14.06 -10.04 -6.30
N PRO A 185 14.62 -11.22 -6.64
CA PRO A 185 15.51 -11.37 -7.79
C PRO A 185 14.89 -10.93 -9.13
N GLN A 186 13.58 -11.14 -9.32
CA GLN A 186 12.89 -10.74 -10.55
C GLN A 186 12.82 -9.21 -10.74
N ASN A 187 12.94 -8.42 -9.67
CA ASN A 187 12.90 -6.97 -9.74
C ASN A 187 14.27 -6.35 -10.03
N ARG A 188 15.37 -7.07 -9.80
CA ARG A 188 16.74 -6.56 -9.95
C ARG A 188 16.99 -5.91 -11.32
N PRO A 189 16.58 -6.48 -12.47
CA PRO A 189 16.79 -5.83 -13.76
C PRO A 189 16.12 -4.46 -13.89
N LEU A 190 14.96 -4.27 -13.25
CA LEU A 190 14.25 -2.98 -13.24
C LEU A 190 14.97 -1.96 -12.37
N LEU A 191 15.44 -2.36 -11.19
CA LEU A 191 16.11 -1.46 -10.25
C LEU A 191 17.58 -1.18 -10.64
N LEU A 192 18.23 -2.06 -11.40
CA LEU A 192 19.59 -1.84 -11.91
C LEU A 192 19.68 -0.60 -12.81
N ALA A 193 18.60 -0.23 -13.50
CA ALA A 193 18.53 1.02 -14.27
C ALA A 193 18.75 2.29 -13.43
N TYR A 194 18.61 2.18 -12.10
CA TYR A 194 18.77 3.28 -11.14
C TYR A 194 20.05 3.18 -10.32
N GLU A 195 20.97 2.25 -10.64
CA GLU A 195 22.21 2.00 -9.89
C GLU A 195 23.01 3.29 -9.63
N ASN A 196 23.23 4.10 -10.67
CA ASN A 196 23.94 5.38 -10.52
C ASN A 196 23.22 6.35 -9.56
N THR A 197 21.89 6.38 -9.61
CA THR A 197 21.10 7.24 -8.71
C THR A 197 21.20 6.75 -7.27
N PHE A 198 21.23 5.43 -7.06
CA PHE A 198 21.44 4.85 -5.73
C PHE A 198 22.84 5.14 -5.19
N ALA A 199 23.88 5.03 -6.03
CA ALA A 199 25.25 5.40 -5.67
C ALA A 199 25.34 6.88 -5.27
N ASP A 200 24.74 7.78 -6.06
CA ASP A 200 24.70 9.21 -5.72
C ASP A 200 24.06 9.45 -4.35
N ILE A 201 22.95 8.77 -4.03
CA ILE A 201 22.29 8.92 -2.73
C ILE A 201 23.19 8.45 -1.58
N VAL A 202 23.95 7.36 -1.74
CA VAL A 202 24.92 6.92 -0.71
C VAL A 202 25.95 7.99 -0.39
N PHE A 203 26.46 8.69 -1.41
CA PHE A 203 27.50 9.71 -1.22
C PHE A 203 26.96 11.07 -0.80
N MET A 204 25.70 11.39 -1.12
CA MET A 204 25.11 12.71 -0.85
C MET A 204 24.22 12.76 0.40
N ASP A 205 23.60 11.65 0.82
CA ASP A 205 22.69 11.61 1.97
C ASP A 205 23.07 10.51 2.97
N THR A 206 23.70 10.92 4.08
CA THR A 206 24.12 10.00 5.14
C THR A 206 22.96 9.42 5.95
N ARG A 207 21.73 9.93 5.84
CA ARG A 207 20.59 9.44 6.64
C ARG A 207 20.03 8.13 6.11
N HIS A 208 20.18 7.89 4.81
CA HIS A 208 19.66 6.71 4.14
C HIS A 208 20.78 5.86 3.50
N SER A 209 22.04 6.25 3.67
CA SER A 209 23.21 5.56 3.09
C SER A 209 23.22 4.06 3.35
N ASP A 210 22.81 3.61 4.54
CA ASP A 210 22.79 2.18 4.91
C ASP A 210 21.76 1.38 4.10
N PHE A 211 20.60 1.97 3.78
CA PHE A 211 19.61 1.35 2.90
C PHE A 211 20.16 1.24 1.47
N PHE A 212 20.74 2.32 0.95
CA PHE A 212 21.22 2.35 -0.42
C PHE A 212 22.51 1.56 -0.65
N ALA A 213 23.38 1.46 0.36
CA ALA A 213 24.52 0.55 0.33
C ALA A 213 24.08 -0.92 0.26
N ARG A 214 23.04 -1.31 1.03
CA ARG A 214 22.44 -2.66 0.97
C ARG A 214 21.77 -2.92 -0.37
N ILE A 215 21.04 -1.94 -0.91
CA ILE A 215 20.46 -2.00 -2.27
C ILE A 215 21.55 -2.25 -3.32
N LEU A 216 22.63 -1.46 -3.32
CA LEU A 216 23.73 -1.62 -4.28
C LEU A 216 24.44 -2.96 -4.11
N TYR A 217 24.64 -3.40 -2.87
CA TYR A 217 25.17 -4.73 -2.59
C TYR A 217 24.29 -5.81 -3.20
N GLU A 218 22.98 -5.77 -3.02
CA GLU A 218 22.07 -6.79 -3.57
C GLU A 218 21.97 -6.76 -5.11
N LEU A 219 22.08 -5.59 -5.72
CA LEU A 219 22.11 -5.45 -7.19
C LEU A 219 23.40 -6.03 -7.80
N THR A 220 24.53 -5.88 -7.10
CA THR A 220 25.86 -6.33 -7.56
C THR A 220 26.22 -7.74 -7.09
N ALA A 221 25.57 -8.22 -6.03
CA ALA A 221 25.73 -9.57 -5.52
C ALA A 221 25.35 -10.55 -6.61
N ARG A 222 26.35 -11.34 -7.05
CA ARG A 222 26.15 -12.39 -8.05
C ARG A 222 24.96 -13.26 -7.61
N PRO A 223 24.01 -13.56 -8.51
CA PRO A 223 22.94 -14.48 -8.17
C PRO A 223 23.59 -15.76 -7.65
N ASN A 224 23.23 -16.14 -6.43
CA ASN A 224 23.73 -17.35 -5.81
C ASN A 224 23.17 -18.51 -6.64
N ASN A 225 23.91 -18.95 -7.66
CA ASN A 225 23.65 -20.15 -8.45
C ASN A 225 23.86 -21.38 -7.54
N LYS A 226 23.06 -21.52 -6.50
CA LYS A 226 22.83 -22.82 -5.87
C LYS A 226 21.92 -23.60 -6.81
N MET A 227 22.59 -24.21 -7.80
CA MET A 227 22.21 -25.44 -8.47
C MET A 227 20.70 -25.60 -8.71
N VAL A 228 20.27 -25.24 -9.93
CA VAL A 228 19.49 -26.22 -10.68
C VAL A 228 20.36 -27.46 -10.74
N SER A 229 20.17 -28.37 -9.77
CA SER A 229 20.67 -29.73 -9.90
C SER A 229 20.02 -30.23 -11.17
N ALA A 230 20.79 -30.26 -12.26
CA ALA A 230 20.46 -31.05 -13.42
C ALA A 230 20.03 -32.41 -12.87
N ARG A 231 18.73 -32.72 -12.96
CA ARG A 231 18.28 -34.09 -12.79
C ARG A 231 19.02 -34.86 -13.88
N GLY A 232 20.06 -35.58 -13.46
CA GLY A 232 20.79 -36.48 -14.33
C GLY A 232 19.78 -37.40 -14.99
N ILE A 233 19.69 -37.29 -16.31
CA ILE A 233 19.01 -38.28 -17.12
C ILE A 233 19.97 -39.46 -17.17
N TRP A 234 19.77 -40.39 -16.24
CA TRP A 234 20.32 -41.74 -16.34
C TRP A 234 19.45 -42.53 -17.31
N GLY A 235 20.08 -43.05 -18.37
CA GLY A 235 19.71 -44.30 -19.05
C GLY A 235 18.54 -44.26 -20.04
N MET A 236 18.88 -44.37 -21.33
CA MET A 236 18.70 -45.58 -22.15
C MET A 236 19.58 -45.46 -23.39
#